data_AF-A0A970K9L9-F1
#
_entry.id   AF-A0A970K9L9-F1
#
_cell.length_a   1.000
_cell.length_b   1.000
_cell.length_c   1.000
_cell.angle_alpha   90.00
_cell.angle_beta   90.00
_cell.angle_gamma   90.00
#
_symmetry.space_group_name_H-M   'P 1'
#
loop_
_entity.id
_entity.type
_entity.pdbx_description
1 polymer ?
#
loop_
_entity_poly.entity_id
_entity_poly.type
_entity_poly.pdbx_seq_one_letter_code
_entity_poly.pdbx_strand_id
1 'polypeptide(L)'
;MENEQSTYLKYRVFNAVFLVGIFMSFSCSLMNHLLGMETVVSSVSLACGIVTVGLFITFKISGNYELLSLIVVIFLSFVFFPTMWLINGGTHGSIPYYIIINAGIIALLLTGLKRWIIFSIFALVIGVLMAIEYQRPDLVIVYNSGLIRYIDFAFGIFICLFTVVILIAVLIDGYAEELKKSRQYLTTLKKQNKEIEAKNKLLKKNNAELIKAKEEAEKLNRLLYEEKQKLQMLSITDYLTGTFNKWFITSCLKEEIEASREKQKKANRSLD
;
A
#
# COMPACT_ATOMS: atom_id res chain seq x y z
N MET A 1 -0.36 3.17 0.78
CA MET A 1 0.18 2.70 -0.51
C MET A 1 0.42 1.19 -0.54
N GLU A 2 1.09 0.57 0.43
CA GLU A 2 1.25 -0.90 0.51
C GLU A 2 -0.11 -1.65 0.56
N ASN A 3 -1.12 -1.02 1.17
CA ASN A 3 -2.47 -1.57 1.30
C ASN A 3 -3.28 -1.54 -0.03
N GLU A 4 -3.11 -0.52 -0.88
CA GLU A 4 -3.83 -0.42 -2.16
C GLU A 4 -3.30 -1.41 -3.22
N GLN A 5 -1.99 -1.68 -3.20
CA GLN A 5 -1.37 -2.55 -4.21
C GLN A 5 -1.63 -4.03 -3.94
N SER A 6 -1.55 -4.48 -2.68
CA SER A 6 -1.96 -5.85 -2.31
C SER A 6 -3.45 -6.10 -2.59
N THR A 7 -4.26 -5.04 -2.58
CA THR A 7 -5.68 -5.10 -2.95
C THR A 7 -5.87 -5.35 -4.45
N TYR A 8 -4.96 -4.88 -5.31
CA TYR A 8 -5.04 -5.08 -6.77
C TYR A 8 -4.82 -6.54 -7.18
N LEU A 9 -3.77 -7.21 -6.66
CA LEU A 9 -3.56 -8.63 -6.93
C LEU A 9 -4.71 -9.49 -6.38
N LYS A 10 -5.15 -9.20 -5.15
CA LYS A 10 -6.33 -9.85 -4.57
C LYS A 10 -7.55 -9.69 -5.46
N TYR A 11 -7.82 -8.50 -6.01
CA TYR A 11 -8.92 -8.27 -6.94
C TYR A 11 -8.79 -9.06 -8.25
N ARG A 12 -7.58 -9.11 -8.83
CA ARG A 12 -7.33 -9.87 -10.06
C ARG A 12 -7.55 -11.37 -9.86
N VAL A 13 -7.02 -11.93 -8.76
CA VAL A 13 -7.21 -13.33 -8.38
C VAL A 13 -8.68 -13.62 -8.09
N PHE A 14 -9.36 -12.74 -7.34
CA PHE A 14 -10.78 -12.89 -7.03
C PHE A 14 -11.65 -12.92 -8.30
N ASN A 15 -11.44 -11.97 -9.22
CA ASN A 15 -12.17 -11.94 -10.49
C ASN A 15 -11.94 -13.21 -11.31
N ALA A 16 -10.71 -13.73 -11.34
CA ALA A 16 -10.40 -14.96 -12.05
C ALA A 16 -11.13 -16.16 -11.43
N VAL A 17 -11.15 -16.28 -10.11
CA VAL A 17 -11.89 -17.35 -9.41
C VAL A 17 -13.38 -17.28 -9.74
N PHE A 18 -13.99 -16.10 -9.75
CA PHE A 18 -15.40 -15.95 -10.13
C PHE A 18 -15.67 -16.30 -11.59
N LEU A 19 -14.84 -15.81 -12.51
CA LEU A 19 -15.01 -16.09 -13.94
C LEU A 19 -14.89 -17.58 -14.22
N VAL A 20 -13.88 -18.23 -13.63
CA VAL A 20 -13.69 -19.68 -13.69
C VAL A 20 -14.88 -20.41 -13.08
N GLY A 21 -15.33 -20.01 -11.87
CA GLY A 21 -16.45 -20.66 -11.18
C GLY A 21 -17.76 -20.57 -11.95
N ILE A 22 -18.03 -19.41 -12.58
CA ILE A 22 -19.16 -19.21 -13.48
C ILE A 22 -19.02 -20.15 -14.67
N PHE A 23 -17.89 -20.13 -15.37
CA PHE A 23 -17.65 -20.98 -16.53
C PHE A 23 -17.81 -22.48 -16.20
N MET A 24 -17.25 -22.93 -15.07
CA MET A 24 -17.42 -24.30 -14.59
C MET A 24 -18.88 -24.67 -14.33
N SER A 25 -19.62 -23.81 -13.63
CA SER A 25 -20.99 -24.12 -13.20
C SER A 25 -21.94 -24.22 -14.40
N PHE A 26 -21.81 -23.31 -15.37
CA PHE A 26 -22.61 -23.33 -16.59
C PHE A 26 -22.22 -24.47 -17.52
N SER A 27 -20.92 -24.74 -17.70
CA SER A 27 -20.46 -25.87 -18.52
C SER A 27 -20.86 -27.22 -17.92
N CYS A 28 -20.79 -27.37 -16.60
CA CYS A 28 -21.28 -28.56 -15.90
C CYS A 28 -22.81 -28.70 -16.03
N SER A 29 -23.59 -27.64 -15.80
CA SER A 29 -25.05 -27.70 -15.96
C SER A 29 -25.46 -28.08 -17.38
N LEU A 30 -24.80 -27.51 -18.40
CA LEU A 30 -25.01 -27.84 -19.81
C LEU A 30 -24.67 -29.31 -20.08
N MET A 31 -23.51 -29.77 -19.61
CA MET A 31 -23.08 -31.15 -19.81
C MET A 31 -24.03 -32.15 -19.14
N ASN A 32 -24.46 -31.84 -17.92
CA ASN A 32 -25.41 -32.66 -17.17
C ASN A 32 -26.75 -32.76 -17.91
N HIS A 33 -27.20 -31.67 -18.54
CA HIS A 33 -28.41 -31.66 -19.36
C HIS A 33 -28.24 -32.48 -20.65
N LEU A 34 -27.11 -32.34 -21.35
CA LEU A 34 -26.80 -33.09 -22.59
C LEU A 34 -26.69 -34.60 -22.35
N LEU A 35 -26.16 -34.98 -21.19
CA LEU A 35 -26.02 -36.40 -20.79
C LEU A 35 -27.33 -37.03 -20.30
N GLY A 36 -28.41 -36.24 -20.19
CA GLY A 36 -29.68 -36.72 -19.64
C GLY A 36 -29.58 -37.20 -18.20
N MET A 37 -28.64 -36.63 -17.42
CA MET A 37 -28.53 -36.92 -15.99
C MET A 37 -29.77 -36.41 -15.24
N GLU A 38 -29.97 -36.91 -14.02
CA GLU A 38 -31.12 -36.49 -13.21
C GLU A 38 -31.22 -34.97 -13.14
N THR A 39 -32.45 -34.47 -13.31
CA THR A 39 -32.78 -33.05 -13.35
C THR A 39 -32.25 -32.30 -12.12
N VAL A 40 -32.17 -32.97 -10.97
CA VAL A 40 -31.62 -32.45 -9.72
C VAL A 40 -30.17 -32.00 -9.86
N VAL A 41 -29.30 -32.80 -10.48
CA VAL A 41 -27.86 -32.48 -10.60
C VAL A 41 -27.66 -31.27 -11.53
N SER A 42 -28.41 -31.21 -12.64
CA SER A 42 -28.34 -30.06 -13.55
C SER A 42 -28.88 -28.77 -12.91
N SER A 43 -29.98 -28.86 -12.15
CA SER A 43 -30.56 -27.72 -11.44
C SER A 43 -29.66 -27.18 -10.32
N VAL A 44 -29.01 -28.06 -9.55
CA VAL A 44 -28.07 -27.64 -8.49
C VAL A 44 -26.85 -26.94 -9.08
N SER A 45 -26.26 -27.47 -10.16
CA SER A 45 -25.15 -26.81 -10.87
C SER A 45 -25.56 -25.46 -11.45
N LEU A 46 -26.77 -25.35 -12.02
CA LEU A 46 -27.28 -24.09 -12.56
C LEU A 46 -27.52 -23.05 -11.44
N ALA A 47 -28.14 -23.47 -10.34
CA ALA A 47 -28.38 -22.62 -9.17
C ALA A 47 -27.07 -22.10 -8.58
N CYS A 48 -26.03 -22.95 -8.50
CA CYS A 48 -24.70 -22.53 -8.09
C CYS A 48 -24.12 -21.45 -9.02
N GLY A 49 -24.28 -21.61 -10.33
CA GLY A 49 -23.88 -20.60 -11.32
C GLY A 49 -24.56 -19.25 -11.08
N ILE A 50 -25.88 -19.26 -10.85
CA ILE A 50 -26.67 -18.05 -10.57
C ILE A 50 -26.22 -17.38 -9.26
N VAL A 51 -26.04 -18.17 -8.19
CA VAL A 51 -25.55 -17.67 -6.89
C VAL A 51 -24.15 -17.06 -7.05
N THR A 52 -23.27 -17.71 -7.82
CA THR A 52 -21.91 -17.22 -8.08
C THR A 52 -21.94 -15.89 -8.85
N VAL A 53 -22.83 -15.73 -9.84
CA VAL A 53 -23.03 -14.46 -10.54
C VAL A 53 -23.56 -13.38 -9.57
N GLY A 54 -24.52 -13.70 -8.72
CA GLY A 54 -25.05 -12.77 -7.70
C GLY A 54 -23.97 -12.30 -6.72
N LEU A 55 -23.13 -13.22 -6.26
CA LEU A 55 -21.98 -12.92 -5.41
C LEU A 55 -20.93 -12.06 -6.15
N PHE A 56 -20.72 -12.30 -7.44
CA PHE A 56 -19.82 -11.48 -8.28
C PHE A 56 -20.32 -10.04 -8.42
N ILE A 57 -21.62 -9.85 -8.62
CA ILE A 57 -22.23 -8.52 -8.69
C ILE A 57 -22.13 -7.83 -7.32
N THR A 58 -22.46 -8.54 -6.24
CA THR A 58 -22.34 -8.04 -4.87
C THR A 58 -20.91 -7.62 -4.55
N PHE A 59 -19.93 -8.37 -5.06
CA PHE A 59 -18.52 -8.02 -4.97
C PHE A 59 -18.17 -6.72 -5.67
N LYS A 60 -18.63 -6.56 -6.92
CA LYS A 60 -18.40 -5.32 -7.68
C LYS A 60 -18.98 -4.08 -7.01
N ILE A 61 -20.07 -4.24 -6.25
CA ILE A 61 -20.75 -3.13 -5.55
C ILE A 61 -20.14 -2.86 -4.17
N SER A 62 -19.92 -3.89 -3.35
CA SER A 62 -19.54 -3.72 -1.94
C SER A 62 -18.05 -3.45 -1.72
N GLY A 63 -17.17 -3.94 -2.60
CA GLY A 63 -15.72 -3.82 -2.45
C GLY A 63 -15.13 -4.50 -1.21
N ASN A 64 -15.92 -5.28 -0.45
CA ASN A 64 -15.46 -5.95 0.77
C ASN A 64 -14.95 -7.37 0.47
N TYR A 65 -13.68 -7.44 0.11
CA TYR A 65 -13.00 -8.68 -0.31
C TYR A 65 -12.98 -9.76 0.75
N GLU A 66 -12.63 -9.42 1.99
CA GLU A 66 -12.41 -10.44 3.02
C GLU A 66 -13.70 -11.15 3.39
N LEU A 67 -14.78 -10.39 3.55
CA LEU A 67 -16.09 -10.94 3.90
C LEU A 67 -16.66 -11.78 2.75
N LEU A 68 -16.57 -11.30 1.51
CA LEU A 68 -17.08 -12.06 0.37
C LEU A 68 -16.25 -13.30 0.06
N SER A 69 -14.93 -13.23 0.19
CA SER A 69 -14.05 -14.41 0.08
C SER A 69 -14.46 -15.49 1.06
N LEU A 70 -14.73 -15.09 2.31
CA LEU A 70 -15.17 -16.00 3.35
C LEU A 70 -16.53 -16.63 3.02
N ILE A 71 -17.52 -15.82 2.60
CA ILE A 71 -18.86 -16.31 2.23
C ILE A 71 -18.77 -17.31 1.07
N VAL A 72 -18.03 -16.98 0.01
CA VAL A 72 -17.87 -17.86 -1.16
C VAL A 72 -17.24 -19.18 -0.75
N VAL A 73 -16.15 -19.12 0.01
CA VAL A 73 -15.45 -20.33 0.45
C VAL A 73 -16.34 -21.19 1.35
N ILE A 74 -17.09 -20.59 2.29
CA ILE A 74 -18.01 -21.33 3.15
C ILE A 74 -19.11 -21.99 2.34
N PHE A 75 -19.75 -21.24 1.43
CA PHE A 75 -20.80 -21.75 0.56
C PHE A 75 -20.31 -22.93 -0.29
N LEU A 76 -19.16 -22.76 -0.97
CA LEU A 76 -18.61 -23.82 -1.81
C LEU A 76 -18.25 -25.06 -0.97
N SER A 77 -17.51 -24.86 0.11
CA SER A 77 -16.89 -25.94 0.89
C SER A 77 -17.89 -26.74 1.73
N PHE A 78 -18.94 -26.09 2.25
CA PHE A 78 -19.84 -26.70 3.23
C PHE A 78 -21.27 -26.88 2.74
N VAL A 79 -21.64 -26.29 1.60
CA VAL A 79 -22.97 -26.44 1.01
C VAL A 79 -22.87 -27.11 -0.34
N PHE A 80 -22.17 -26.49 -1.30
CA PHE A 80 -22.16 -26.96 -2.68
C PHE A 80 -21.44 -28.31 -2.84
N PHE A 81 -20.16 -28.41 -2.44
CA PHE A 81 -19.39 -29.64 -2.63
C PHE A 81 -19.94 -30.86 -1.86
N PRO A 82 -20.35 -30.73 -0.59
CA PRO A 82 -21.01 -31.84 0.11
C PRO A 82 -22.31 -32.30 -0.56
N THR A 83 -23.13 -31.36 -1.05
CA THR A 83 -24.35 -31.70 -1.78
C THR A 83 -24.01 -32.45 -3.06
N MET A 84 -23.07 -31.93 -3.85
CA MET A 84 -22.63 -32.55 -5.11
C MET A 84 -21.99 -33.92 -4.90
N TRP A 85 -21.29 -34.13 -3.78
CA TRP A 85 -20.74 -35.45 -3.44
C TRP A 85 -21.83 -36.52 -3.38
N LEU A 86 -22.96 -36.22 -2.74
CA LEU A 86 -24.06 -37.18 -2.56
C LEU A 86 -24.84 -37.41 -3.86
N ILE A 87 -25.09 -36.37 -4.64
CA ILE A 87 -25.95 -36.46 -5.84
C ILE A 87 -25.21 -36.74 -7.15
N ASN A 88 -23.88 -36.59 -7.18
CA ASN A 88 -23.07 -36.78 -8.39
C ASN A 88 -22.01 -37.87 -8.21
N GLY A 89 -22.42 -39.01 -7.65
CA GLY A 89 -21.65 -40.24 -7.66
C GLY A 89 -20.41 -40.29 -6.74
N GLY A 90 -20.22 -39.33 -5.83
CA GLY A 90 -19.16 -39.36 -4.82
C GLY A 90 -17.78 -39.63 -5.41
N THR A 91 -17.11 -40.68 -4.93
CA THR A 91 -15.79 -41.10 -5.41
C THR A 91 -15.79 -41.65 -6.83
N HIS A 92 -16.92 -42.10 -7.35
CA HIS A 92 -17.07 -42.65 -8.70
C HIS A 92 -17.32 -41.58 -9.77
N GLY A 93 -17.55 -40.33 -9.38
CA GLY A 93 -17.81 -39.20 -10.26
C GLY A 93 -16.62 -38.27 -10.45
N SER A 94 -16.88 -37.11 -11.06
CA SER A 94 -15.89 -36.05 -11.29
C SER A 94 -15.65 -35.13 -10.08
N ILE A 95 -16.52 -35.18 -9.05
CA ILE A 95 -16.50 -34.29 -7.88
C ILE A 95 -15.18 -34.24 -7.10
N PRO A 96 -14.45 -35.35 -6.87
CA PRO A 96 -13.17 -35.30 -6.16
C PRO A 96 -12.15 -34.33 -6.79
N TYR A 97 -12.15 -34.19 -8.12
CA TYR A 97 -11.25 -33.25 -8.81
C TYR A 97 -11.63 -31.80 -8.54
N TYR A 98 -12.92 -31.48 -8.54
CA TYR A 98 -13.40 -30.15 -8.22
C TYR A 98 -13.15 -29.77 -6.74
N ILE A 99 -13.15 -30.75 -5.83
CA ILE A 99 -12.75 -30.55 -4.43
C ILE A 99 -11.29 -30.11 -4.32
N ILE A 100 -10.39 -30.67 -5.15
CA ILE A 100 -8.99 -30.24 -5.21
C ILE A 100 -8.90 -28.79 -5.71
N ILE A 101 -9.70 -28.42 -6.73
CA ILE A 101 -9.79 -27.03 -7.17
C ILE A 101 -10.28 -26.12 -6.03
N ASN A 102 -11.30 -26.55 -5.27
CA ASN A 102 -11.81 -25.79 -4.14
C ASN A 102 -10.77 -25.61 -3.03
N ALA A 103 -9.95 -26.61 -2.76
CA ALA A 103 -8.80 -26.49 -1.86
C ALA A 103 -7.82 -25.42 -2.37
N GLY A 104 -7.58 -25.36 -3.67
CA GLY A 104 -6.83 -24.27 -4.32
C GLY A 104 -7.49 -22.91 -4.13
N ILE A 105 -8.80 -22.81 -4.31
CA ILE A 105 -9.58 -21.57 -4.09
C ILE A 105 -9.48 -21.11 -2.63
N ILE A 106 -9.64 -22.01 -1.65
CA ILE A 106 -9.41 -21.75 -0.23
C ILE A 106 -8.00 -21.16 -0.03
N ALA A 107 -6.99 -21.75 -0.67
CA ALA A 107 -5.62 -21.33 -0.53
C ALA A 107 -5.33 -19.95 -1.14
N LEU A 108 -6.00 -19.62 -2.24
CA LEU A 108 -5.87 -18.36 -2.97
C LEU A 108 -6.65 -17.21 -2.32
N LEU A 109 -7.86 -17.48 -1.84
CA LEU A 109 -8.78 -16.44 -1.36
C LEU A 109 -8.61 -16.10 0.13
N LEU A 110 -8.25 -17.08 0.96
CA LEU A 110 -8.09 -16.86 2.39
C LEU A 110 -6.63 -16.62 2.76
N THR A 111 -6.43 -15.78 3.78
CA THR A 111 -5.10 -15.44 4.30
C THR A 111 -4.99 -15.74 5.79
N GLY A 112 -3.76 -15.92 6.26
CA GLY A 112 -3.45 -16.16 7.68
C GLY A 112 -4.02 -17.46 8.23
N LEU A 113 -4.39 -17.44 9.51
CA LEU A 113 -4.88 -18.62 10.25
C LEU A 113 -6.24 -19.12 9.76
N LYS A 114 -7.11 -18.20 9.29
CA LYS A 114 -8.45 -18.52 8.76
C LYS A 114 -8.38 -19.56 7.63
N ARG A 115 -7.38 -19.45 6.75
CA ARG A 115 -7.12 -20.39 5.65
C ARG A 115 -6.90 -21.81 6.18
N TRP A 116 -6.03 -21.97 7.16
CA TRP A 116 -5.69 -23.27 7.72
C TRP A 116 -6.86 -23.89 8.47
N ILE A 117 -7.58 -23.11 9.27
CA ILE A 117 -8.77 -23.57 9.99
C ILE A 117 -9.82 -24.08 9.01
N ILE A 118 -10.18 -23.28 8.00
CA ILE A 118 -11.22 -23.64 7.04
C ILE A 118 -10.79 -24.82 6.18
N PHE A 119 -9.53 -24.87 5.74
CA PHE A 119 -9.00 -26.01 5.00
C PHE A 119 -9.05 -27.30 5.82
N SER A 120 -8.64 -27.27 7.09
CA SER A 120 -8.67 -28.43 7.97
C SER A 120 -10.09 -28.93 8.22
N ILE A 121 -11.05 -28.02 8.47
CA ILE A 121 -12.46 -28.39 8.64
C ILE A 121 -13.03 -28.95 7.33
N PHE A 122 -12.71 -28.34 6.19
CA PHE A 122 -13.13 -28.84 4.88
C PHE A 122 -12.58 -30.24 4.60
N ALA A 123 -11.29 -30.47 4.84
CA ALA A 123 -10.68 -31.78 4.69
C ALA A 123 -11.34 -32.84 5.61
N LEU A 124 -11.68 -32.46 6.84
CA LEU A 124 -12.42 -33.32 7.77
C LEU A 124 -13.82 -33.65 7.21
N VAL A 125 -14.55 -32.66 6.68
CA VAL A 125 -15.87 -32.88 6.05
C VAL A 125 -15.77 -33.86 4.88
N ILE A 126 -14.76 -33.72 4.02
CA ILE A 126 -14.53 -34.68 2.92
C ILE A 126 -14.20 -36.08 3.47
N GLY A 127 -13.36 -36.18 4.50
CA GLY A 127 -13.06 -37.46 5.14
C GLY A 127 -14.30 -38.14 5.75
N VAL A 128 -15.19 -37.35 6.36
CA VAL A 128 -16.49 -37.84 6.87
C VAL A 128 -17.39 -38.29 5.72
N LEU A 129 -17.47 -37.54 4.62
CA LEU A 129 -18.26 -37.93 3.45
C LEU A 129 -17.76 -39.25 2.84
N MET A 130 -16.44 -39.43 2.72
CA MET A 130 -15.86 -40.69 2.27
C MET A 130 -16.18 -41.85 3.22
N ALA A 131 -16.15 -41.62 4.53
CA ALA A 131 -16.52 -42.64 5.51
C ALA A 131 -18.02 -43.00 5.43
N ILE A 132 -18.88 -42.01 5.24
CA ILE A 132 -20.32 -42.20 5.04
C ILE A 132 -20.57 -43.01 3.77
N GLU A 133 -19.94 -42.65 2.65
CA GLU A 133 -20.07 -43.38 1.37
C GLU A 133 -19.61 -44.83 1.51
N TYR A 134 -18.53 -45.09 2.25
CA TYR A 134 -18.06 -46.45 2.51
C TYR A 134 -19.03 -47.29 3.36
N GLN A 135 -19.63 -46.68 4.38
CA GLN A 135 -20.56 -47.39 5.30
C GLN A 135 -21.98 -47.51 4.74
N ARG A 136 -22.40 -46.54 3.94
CA ARG A 136 -23.76 -46.36 3.42
C ARG A 136 -23.70 -45.94 1.95
N PRO A 137 -23.33 -46.87 1.04
CA PRO A 137 -23.26 -46.58 -0.38
C PRO A 137 -24.64 -46.27 -0.99
N ASP A 138 -25.73 -46.58 -0.27
CA ASP A 138 -27.11 -46.25 -0.63
C ASP A 138 -27.41 -44.74 -0.66
N LEU A 139 -26.61 -43.92 0.02
CA LEU A 139 -26.78 -42.47 0.07
C LEU A 139 -26.23 -41.74 -1.16
N VAL A 140 -25.41 -42.40 -1.97
CA VAL A 140 -24.77 -41.81 -3.14
C VAL A 140 -25.50 -42.26 -4.41
N ILE A 141 -25.96 -41.30 -5.21
CA ILE A 141 -26.66 -41.60 -6.46
C ILE A 141 -25.68 -42.21 -7.45
N VAL A 142 -25.95 -43.44 -7.86
CA VAL A 142 -25.12 -44.18 -8.82
C VAL A 142 -25.50 -43.80 -10.24
N TYR A 143 -24.50 -43.64 -11.11
CA TYR A 143 -24.71 -43.37 -12.54
C TYR A 143 -25.52 -44.47 -13.22
N ASN A 144 -26.50 -44.08 -14.04
CA ASN A 144 -27.34 -45.00 -14.82
C ASN A 144 -26.56 -45.79 -15.88
N SER A 145 -25.41 -45.28 -16.35
CA SER A 145 -24.60 -45.91 -17.39
C SER A 145 -23.12 -45.62 -17.19
N GLY A 146 -22.29 -46.64 -17.44
CA GLY A 146 -20.83 -46.49 -17.42
C GLY A 146 -20.30 -45.48 -18.45
N LEU A 147 -21.01 -45.29 -19.56
CA LEU A 147 -20.66 -44.31 -20.58
C LEU A 147 -20.91 -42.88 -20.10
N ILE A 148 -22.04 -42.62 -19.43
CA ILE A 148 -22.35 -41.32 -18.83
C ILE A 148 -21.29 -40.97 -17.79
N ARG A 149 -20.96 -41.92 -16.92
CA ARG A 149 -19.88 -41.76 -15.93
C ARG A 149 -18.55 -41.41 -16.58
N TYR A 150 -18.15 -42.15 -17.63
CA TYR A 150 -16.89 -41.92 -18.31
C TYR A 150 -16.81 -40.51 -18.94
N ILE A 151 -17.91 -40.08 -19.56
CA ILE A 151 -17.97 -38.75 -20.17
C ILE A 151 -17.94 -37.65 -19.10
N ASP A 152 -18.71 -37.77 -18.01
CA ASP A 152 -18.69 -36.81 -16.89
C ASP A 152 -17.28 -36.71 -16.27
N PHE A 153 -16.65 -37.86 -16.03
CA PHE A 153 -15.30 -37.94 -15.51
C PHE A 153 -14.27 -37.27 -16.44
N ALA A 154 -14.29 -37.60 -17.75
CA ALA A 154 -13.37 -37.03 -18.73
C ALA A 154 -13.55 -35.51 -18.86
N PHE A 155 -14.80 -35.05 -18.91
CA PHE A 155 -15.14 -33.64 -18.97
C PHE A 155 -14.71 -32.88 -17.72
N GLY A 156 -14.98 -33.44 -16.53
CA GLY A 156 -14.61 -32.84 -15.26
C GLY A 156 -13.10 -32.68 -15.09
N ILE A 157 -12.32 -33.70 -15.46
CA ILE A 157 -10.85 -33.62 -15.47
C ILE A 157 -10.38 -32.54 -16.45
N PHE A 158 -10.93 -32.49 -17.66
CA PHE A 158 -10.54 -31.50 -18.66
C PHE A 158 -10.79 -30.07 -18.16
N ILE A 159 -11.96 -29.82 -17.57
CA ILE A 159 -12.29 -28.53 -16.95
C ILE A 159 -11.33 -28.18 -15.80
N CYS A 160 -11.03 -29.15 -14.93
CA CYS A 160 -10.12 -28.94 -13.82
C CYS A 160 -8.70 -28.59 -14.31
N LEU A 161 -8.19 -29.29 -15.33
CA LEU A 161 -6.87 -29.00 -15.91
C LEU A 161 -6.77 -27.57 -16.44
N PHE A 162 -7.74 -27.16 -17.28
CA PHE A 162 -7.79 -25.79 -17.79
C PHE A 162 -7.87 -24.76 -16.66
N THR A 163 -8.66 -25.07 -15.63
CA THR A 163 -8.84 -24.17 -14.50
C THR A 163 -7.56 -23.98 -13.70
N VAL A 164 -6.85 -25.05 -13.37
CA VAL A 164 -5.59 -24.95 -12.63
C VAL A 164 -4.61 -24.08 -13.39
N VAL A 165 -4.48 -24.27 -14.70
CA VAL A 165 -3.61 -23.46 -15.55
C VAL A 165 -4.02 -21.99 -15.52
N ILE A 166 -5.32 -21.68 -15.68
CA ILE A 166 -5.82 -20.30 -15.66
C ILE A 166 -5.57 -19.64 -14.30
N LEU A 167 -5.90 -20.32 -13.19
CA LEU A 167 -5.72 -19.78 -11.83
C LEU A 167 -4.24 -19.54 -11.52
N ILE A 168 -3.36 -20.48 -11.87
CA ILE A 168 -1.92 -20.34 -11.67
C ILE A 168 -1.35 -19.23 -12.56
N ALA A 169 -1.74 -19.16 -13.83
CA ALA A 169 -1.27 -18.11 -14.74
C ALA A 169 -1.64 -16.72 -14.21
N VAL A 170 -2.89 -16.52 -13.78
CA VAL A 170 -3.34 -15.25 -13.21
C VAL A 170 -2.54 -14.89 -11.94
N LEU A 171 -2.25 -15.87 -11.09
CA LEU A 171 -1.44 -15.65 -9.89
C LEU A 171 0.00 -15.26 -10.24
N ILE A 172 0.65 -16.01 -11.14
CA ILE A 172 2.04 -15.79 -11.54
C ILE A 172 2.18 -14.42 -12.24
N ASP A 173 1.30 -14.12 -13.19
CA ASP A 173 1.33 -12.84 -13.92
C ASP A 173 1.09 -11.66 -12.98
N GLY A 174 0.14 -11.82 -12.06
CA GLY A 174 -0.14 -10.82 -11.03
C GLY A 174 1.07 -10.57 -10.13
N TYR A 175 1.73 -11.65 -9.66
CA TYR A 175 2.94 -11.55 -8.85
C TYR A 175 4.12 -10.95 -9.63
N ALA A 176 4.29 -11.32 -10.90
CA ALA A 176 5.36 -10.79 -11.75
C ALA A 176 5.22 -9.28 -11.99
N GLU A 177 3.99 -8.79 -12.20
CA GLU A 177 3.70 -7.36 -12.29
C GLU A 177 4.02 -6.62 -11.00
N GLU A 178 3.60 -7.15 -9.84
CA GLU A 178 3.92 -6.55 -8.54
C GLU A 178 5.42 -6.47 -8.30
N LEU A 179 6.14 -7.56 -8.61
CA LEU A 179 7.59 -7.62 -8.48
C LEU A 179 8.28 -6.60 -9.40
N LYS A 180 7.79 -6.40 -10.63
CA LYS A 180 8.30 -5.38 -11.55
C LYS A 180 8.09 -3.97 -10.99
N LYS A 181 6.90 -3.66 -10.48
CA LYS A 181 6.59 -2.35 -9.86
C LYS A 181 7.46 -2.11 -8.62
N SER A 182 7.60 -3.10 -7.74
CA SER A 182 8.46 -3.00 -6.55
C SER A 182 9.91 -2.67 -6.92
N ARG A 183 10.45 -3.33 -7.96
CA ARG A 183 11.79 -3.00 -8.47
C ARG A 183 11.90 -1.57 -9.00
N GLN A 184 10.89 -1.09 -9.73
CA GLN A 184 10.86 0.29 -10.22
C GLN A 184 10.86 1.30 -9.06
N TYR A 185 10.04 1.07 -8.03
CA TYR A 185 10.05 1.91 -6.83
C TYR A 185 11.43 1.94 -6.15
N LEU A 186 12.08 0.78 -5.99
CA LEU A 186 13.44 0.73 -5.44
C LEU A 186 14.46 1.49 -6.28
N THR A 187 14.36 1.45 -7.61
CA THR A 187 15.27 2.21 -8.48
C THR A 187 15.06 3.72 -8.35
N THR A 188 13.80 4.18 -8.29
CA THR A 188 13.47 5.60 -8.08
C THR A 188 13.97 6.06 -6.72
N LEU A 189 13.75 5.27 -5.67
CA LEU A 189 14.17 5.58 -4.31
C LEU A 189 15.70 5.68 -4.21
N LYS A 190 16.44 4.78 -4.86
CA LYS A 190 17.90 4.85 -4.94
C LYS A 190 18.39 6.11 -5.65
N LYS A 191 17.71 6.53 -6.73
CA LYS A 191 18.06 7.76 -7.46
C LYS A 191 17.84 8.99 -6.58
N GLN A 192 16.70 9.09 -5.91
CA GLN A 192 16.40 10.17 -4.98
C GLN A 192 17.40 10.23 -3.82
N ASN A 193 17.78 9.08 -3.27
CA ASN A 193 18.76 9.05 -2.19
C ASN A 193 20.14 9.57 -2.63
N LYS A 194 20.59 9.21 -3.85
CA LYS A 194 21.81 9.76 -4.44
C LYS A 194 21.74 11.28 -4.65
N GLU A 195 20.60 11.78 -5.13
CA GLU A 195 20.39 13.23 -5.30
C GLU A 195 20.39 13.98 -3.96
N ILE A 196 19.78 13.40 -2.93
CA ILE A 196 19.82 13.94 -1.56
C ILE A 196 21.25 13.96 -1.02
N GLU A 197 22.02 12.89 -1.23
CA GLU A 197 23.42 12.83 -0.79
C GLU A 197 24.27 13.90 -1.49
N ALA A 198 24.07 14.12 -2.79
CA ALA A 198 24.74 15.16 -3.55
C ALA A 198 24.36 16.56 -3.04
N LYS A 199 23.07 16.83 -2.82
CA LYS A 199 22.60 18.10 -2.23
C LYS A 199 23.15 18.32 -0.83
N ASN A 200 23.21 17.29 0.01
CA ASN A 200 23.79 17.37 1.35
C ASN A 200 25.29 17.69 1.31
N LYS A 201 26.05 17.12 0.38
CA LYS A 201 27.46 17.47 0.18
C LYS A 201 27.62 18.94 -0.24
N LEU A 202 26.77 19.42 -1.15
CA LEU A 202 26.78 20.82 -1.58
C LEU A 202 26.42 21.77 -0.42
N LEU A 203 25.38 21.45 0.35
CA LEU A 203 24.98 22.22 1.53
C LEU A 203 26.11 22.32 2.56
N LYS A 204 26.83 21.23 2.83
CA LYS A 204 28.00 21.26 3.72
C LYS A 204 29.09 22.21 3.20
N LYS A 205 29.35 22.21 1.89
CA LYS A 205 30.33 23.12 1.28
C LYS A 205 29.89 24.58 1.40
N ASN A 206 28.64 24.90 1.03
CA ASN A 206 28.10 26.25 1.12
C ASN A 206 28.09 26.76 2.57
N ASN A 207 27.75 25.91 3.54
CA ASN A 207 27.80 26.26 4.95
C ASN A 207 29.22 26.57 5.42
N ALA A 208 30.23 25.81 4.96
CA ALA A 208 31.63 26.09 5.29
C ALA A 208 32.12 27.42 4.70
N GLU A 209 31.70 27.75 3.48
CA GLU A 209 31.99 29.05 2.84
C GLU A 209 31.32 30.22 3.58
N LEU A 210 30.07 30.05 4.00
CA LEU A 210 29.33 31.03 4.81
C LEU A 210 30.01 31.31 6.16
N ILE A 211 30.52 30.28 6.83
CA ILE A 211 31.26 30.44 8.08
C ILE A 211 32.53 31.28 7.85
N LYS A 212 33.31 30.99 6.80
CA LYS A 212 34.50 31.79 6.46
C LYS A 212 34.17 33.24 6.15
N ALA A 213 33.14 33.48 5.32
CA ALA A 213 32.72 34.84 4.99
C ALA A 213 32.25 35.61 6.24
N LYS A 214 31.59 34.93 7.18
CA LYS A 214 31.21 35.51 8.47
C LYS A 214 32.43 35.89 9.31
N GLU A 215 33.43 35.01 9.40
CA GLU A 215 34.70 35.30 10.11
C GLU A 215 35.44 36.49 9.50
N GLU A 216 35.50 36.58 8.17
CA GLU A 216 36.10 37.72 7.46
C GLU A 216 35.35 39.03 7.74
N ALA A 217 34.02 39.00 7.70
CA ALA A 217 33.20 40.16 8.03
C ALA A 217 33.37 40.61 9.50
N GLU A 218 33.47 39.67 10.44
CA GLU A 218 33.76 39.97 11.84
C GLU A 218 35.15 40.60 12.01
N LYS A 219 36.16 40.10 11.29
CA LYS A 219 37.52 40.67 11.31
C LYS A 219 37.53 42.08 10.72
N LEU A 220 36.84 42.30 9.59
CA LEU A 220 36.72 43.61 8.98
C LEU A 220 36.00 44.60 9.91
N ASN A 221 34.93 44.16 10.58
CA ASN A 221 34.22 44.98 11.57
C ASN A 221 35.12 45.38 12.74
N ARG A 222 35.99 44.49 13.23
CA ARG A 222 36.97 44.84 14.27
C ARG A 222 37.96 45.90 13.78
N LEU A 223 38.53 45.72 12.58
CA LEU A 223 39.45 46.70 12.00
C LEU A 223 38.79 48.07 11.81
N LEU A 224 37.55 48.08 11.32
CA LEU A 224 36.77 49.30 11.11
C LEU A 224 36.48 50.01 12.45
N TYR A 225 36.23 49.24 13.52
CA TYR A 225 36.09 49.80 14.87
C TYR A 225 37.39 50.44 15.37
N GLU A 226 38.54 49.77 15.20
CA GLU A 226 39.85 50.32 15.55
C GLU A 226 40.18 51.59 14.76
N GLU A 227 39.93 51.58 13.46
CA GLU A 227 40.17 52.73 12.57
C GLU A 227 39.27 53.91 12.95
N LYS A 228 38.01 53.64 13.28
CA LYS A 228 37.09 54.66 13.82
C LYS A 228 37.59 55.25 15.13
N GLN A 229 38.13 54.44 16.05
CA GLN A 229 38.74 54.95 17.29
C GLN A 229 39.98 55.81 17.00
N LYS A 230 40.86 55.40 16.08
CA LYS A 230 42.02 56.19 15.66
C LYS A 230 41.62 57.53 15.05
N LEU A 231 40.63 57.53 14.15
CA LEU A 231 40.08 58.75 13.57
C LEU A 231 39.46 59.66 14.64
N GLN A 232 38.78 59.09 15.64
CA GLN A 232 38.25 59.86 16.76
C GLN A 232 39.37 60.50 17.58
N MET A 233 40.46 59.76 17.87
CA MET A 233 41.67 60.31 18.49
C MET A 233 42.32 61.42 17.65
N LEU A 234 42.52 61.20 16.34
CA LEU A 234 43.05 62.22 15.43
C LEU A 234 42.14 63.45 15.34
N SER A 235 40.82 63.27 15.38
CA SER A 235 39.88 64.40 15.43
C SER A 235 39.92 65.19 16.74
N ILE A 236 40.58 64.63 17.78
CA ILE A 236 40.83 65.24 19.09
C ILE A 236 42.27 65.80 19.17
N THR A 237 43.21 65.37 18.32
CA THR A 237 44.61 65.82 18.33
C THR A 237 45.06 66.32 16.96
N ASP A 238 45.34 67.62 16.87
CA ASP A 238 45.92 68.25 15.67
C ASP A 238 47.43 67.94 15.59
N TYR A 239 47.86 67.35 14.47
CA TYR A 239 49.21 66.80 14.27
C TYR A 239 50.30 67.89 14.30
N LEU A 240 49.97 69.16 14.01
CA LEU A 240 50.94 70.24 13.90
C LEU A 240 51.24 70.99 15.22
N THR A 241 50.45 70.81 16.28
CA THR A 241 50.62 71.63 17.51
C THR A 241 50.64 70.84 18.82
N GLY A 242 50.32 69.54 18.82
CA GLY A 242 50.38 68.73 20.04
C GLY A 242 49.37 69.12 21.14
N THR A 243 48.40 69.98 20.82
CA THR A 243 47.37 70.47 21.76
C THR A 243 46.00 69.86 21.44
N PHE A 244 45.31 69.40 22.49
CA PHE A 244 44.00 68.75 22.44
C PHE A 244 42.93 69.68 21.83
N ASN A 245 42.44 69.31 20.66
CA ASN A 245 41.52 70.06 19.83
C ASN A 245 40.26 69.22 19.55
N LYS A 246 39.21 69.41 20.36
CA LYS A 246 37.77 69.46 19.97
C LYS A 246 36.87 69.41 21.18
N TRP A 247 37.05 68.44 22.09
CA TRP A 247 36.25 68.37 23.32
C TRP A 247 36.52 69.58 24.22
N PHE A 248 37.78 69.91 24.46
CA PHE A 248 38.23 71.07 25.25
C PHE A 248 37.71 72.41 24.68
N ILE A 249 37.79 72.58 23.36
CA ILE A 249 37.27 73.78 22.70
C ILE A 249 35.74 73.84 22.81
N THR A 250 35.04 72.71 22.63
CA THR A 250 33.57 72.68 22.70
C THR A 250 33.06 72.89 24.13
N SER A 251 33.73 72.34 25.15
CA SER A 251 33.38 72.56 26.55
C SER A 251 33.68 74.00 26.98
N CYS A 252 34.85 74.55 26.65
CA CYS A 252 35.16 75.95 26.94
C CYS A 252 34.19 76.90 26.23
N LEU A 253 33.87 76.68 24.95
CA LEU A 253 32.86 77.49 24.26
C LEU A 253 31.47 77.37 24.90
N LYS A 254 31.08 76.18 25.34
CA LYS A 254 29.75 75.96 25.93
C LYS A 254 29.64 76.61 27.30
N GLU A 255 30.68 76.51 28.13
CA GLU A 255 30.80 77.21 29.42
C GLU A 255 30.83 78.72 29.23
N GLU A 256 31.59 79.23 28.25
CA GLU A 256 31.66 80.67 27.95
C GLU A 256 30.29 81.19 27.45
N ILE A 257 29.59 80.41 26.63
CA ILE A 257 28.24 80.74 26.14
C ILE A 257 27.22 80.73 27.29
N GLU A 258 27.27 79.74 28.18
CA GLU A 258 26.38 79.68 29.35
C GLU A 258 26.67 80.80 30.35
N ALA A 259 27.95 81.07 30.64
CA ALA A 259 28.37 82.16 31.51
C ALA A 259 27.96 83.53 30.94
N SER A 260 28.07 83.73 29.62
CA SER A 260 27.64 84.95 28.95
C SER A 260 26.12 85.12 28.98
N ARG A 261 25.36 84.04 28.78
CA ARG A 261 23.88 84.04 28.89
C ARG A 261 23.40 84.28 30.32
N GLU A 262 24.06 83.70 31.32
CA GLU A 262 23.79 83.95 32.75
C GLU A 262 24.10 85.40 33.13
N LYS A 263 25.22 85.96 32.64
CA LYS A 263 25.56 87.38 32.85
C LYS A 263 24.56 88.31 32.18
N GLN A 264 24.13 88.04 30.95
CA GLN A 264 23.08 88.83 30.28
C GLN A 264 21.73 88.70 30.98
N LYS A 265 21.35 87.49 31.44
CA LYS A 265 20.10 87.30 32.19
C LYS A 265 20.13 87.98 33.55
N LYS A 266 21.26 87.95 34.27
CA LYS A 266 21.42 88.67 35.54
C LYS A 266 21.42 90.18 35.32
N ALA A 267 22.11 90.69 34.30
CA ALA A 267 22.13 92.10 33.96
C ALA A 267 20.74 92.63 33.55
N ASN A 268 19.97 91.85 32.79
CA ASN A 268 18.62 92.23 32.38
C ASN A 268 17.56 92.07 33.48
N ARG A 269 17.76 91.17 34.45
CA ARG A 269 16.87 91.07 35.64
C ARG A 269 17.20 92.08 36.73
N SER A 270 18.36 92.74 36.67
CA SER A 270 18.72 93.84 37.57
C SER A 270 18.36 95.22 37.03
N LEU A 271 17.76 95.30 35.83
CA LEU A 271 17.37 96.55 35.16
C LEU A 271 15.95 96.48 34.55
N ASP A 272 15.09 95.63 35.14
CA ASP A 272 13.71 96.07 35.38
C ASP A 272 13.72 97.46 36.06
#